data_AF-A0A355D9N5-F1
#
_entry.id   AF-A0A355D9N5-F1
#
_cell.length_a   1.000
_cell.length_b   1.000
_cell.length_c   1.000
_cell.angle_alpha   90.00
_cell.angle_beta   90.00
_cell.angle_gamma   90.00
#
_symmetry.space_group_name_H-M   'P 1'
#
loop_
_entity.id
_entity.type
_entity.pdbx_description
1 polymer ?
#
loop_
_entity_poly.entity_id
_entity_poly.type
_entity_poly.pdbx_seq_one_letter_code
_entity_poly.pdbx_strand_id
1 'polypeptide(L)'
;TQLLAIRKNDNCIVGMIQIRHFLNDYLLQYGGHIGYSVRKSERNKGYAKEELRQALIYCKDILQLSRILLTCDNDNLASQKTILSQGGKKENEVLIKDENCVVERYWIDL
;
A
#
# COMPACT_ATOMS: atom_id res chain seq x y z
N THR A 1 5.64 11.65 -1.15
CA THR A 1 6.73 11.13 -2.00
C THR A 1 6.17 10.23 -3.09
N GLN A 2 6.70 10.33 -4.31
CA GLN A 2 6.40 9.41 -5.41
C GLN A 2 7.65 8.55 -5.69
N LEU A 3 7.48 7.23 -5.75
CA LEU A 3 8.53 6.27 -6.11
C LEU A 3 8.12 5.51 -7.37
N LEU A 4 9.11 5.10 -8.16
CA LEU A 4 8.95 4.25 -9.34
C LEU A 4 9.61 2.91 -9.08
N ALA A 5 8.89 1.83 -9.35
CA ALA A 5 9.45 0.48 -9.29
C ALA A 5 10.10 0.16 -10.63
N ILE A 6 11.43 0.12 -10.64
CA ILE A 6 12.24 -0.16 -11.82
C ILE A 6 12.85 -1.56 -11.67
N ARG A 7 12.56 -2.42 -12.65
CA ARG A 7 13.18 -3.74 -12.72
C ARG A 7 14.62 -3.60 -13.20
N LYS A 8 15.58 -4.11 -12.42
CA LYS A 8 17.02 -3.90 -12.65
C LYS A 8 17.57 -4.52 -13.94
N ASN A 9 17.01 -5.63 -14.42
CA ASN A 9 17.59 -6.36 -15.55
C ASN A 9 17.33 -5.71 -16.92
N ASP A 10 16.29 -4.88 -17.04
CA ASP A 10 15.88 -4.24 -18.28
C ASP A 10 15.45 -2.78 -18.13
N ASN A 11 15.61 -2.21 -16.92
CA ASN A 11 15.21 -0.85 -16.56
C ASN A 11 13.72 -0.53 -16.84
N CYS A 12 12.87 -1.56 -16.91
CA CYS A 12 11.45 -1.37 -17.15
C CYS A 12 10.74 -0.85 -15.90
N ILE A 13 9.88 0.16 -16.06
CA ILE A 13 8.97 0.61 -15.00
C ILE A 13 7.83 -0.40 -14.88
N VAL A 14 7.81 -1.13 -13.77
CA VAL A 14 6.85 -2.20 -13.48
C VAL A 14 5.73 -1.75 -12.54
N GLY A 15 5.90 -0.63 -11.84
CA GLY A 15 4.90 -0.12 -10.91
C GLY A 15 5.28 1.23 -10.32
N MET A 16 4.44 1.72 -9.42
CA MET A 16 4.59 3.01 -8.78
C MET A 16 4.02 2.99 -7.37
N ILE A 17 4.62 3.78 -6.48
CA ILE A 17 4.20 3.88 -5.09
C ILE A 17 4.09 5.36 -4.71
N GLN A 18 2.97 5.73 -4.12
CA GLN A 18 2.74 7.02 -3.50
C GLN A 18 2.78 6.86 -1.98
N ILE A 19 3.65 7.61 -1.33
CA ILE A 19 3.79 7.65 0.14
C ILE A 19 3.33 9.01 0.64
N ARG A 20 2.34 8.99 1.53
CA ARG A 20 1.80 10.13 2.27
C ARG A 20 2.42 10.11 3.66
N HIS A 21 3.02 11.24 4.06
CA HIS A 21 3.80 11.36 5.30
C HIS A 21 2.89 11.57 6.51
N PHE A 22 1.73 12.17 6.27
CA PHE A 22 0.70 12.45 7.27
C PHE A 22 -0.67 12.10 6.68
N LEU A 23 -1.59 11.68 7.54
CA LEU A 23 -2.98 11.45 7.18
C LEU A 23 -3.86 12.54 7.78
N ASN A 24 -4.73 13.12 6.96
CA ASN A 24 -5.90 13.84 7.44
C ASN A 24 -7.04 12.85 7.74
N ASP A 25 -8.18 13.33 8.22
CA ASP A 25 -9.32 12.49 8.59
C ASP A 25 -9.78 11.60 7.43
N TYR A 26 -9.84 12.13 6.22
CA TYR A 26 -10.22 11.36 5.04
C TYR A 26 -9.21 10.24 4.74
N LEU A 27 -7.92 10.55 4.73
CA LEU A 27 -6.87 9.55 4.47
C LEU A 27 -6.78 8.51 5.59
N LEU A 28 -7.06 8.89 6.84
CA LEU A 28 -7.11 7.96 7.97
C LEU A 28 -8.25 6.95 7.84
N GLN A 29 -9.36 7.33 7.19
CA GLN A 29 -10.49 6.44 6.97
C GLN A 29 -10.36 5.61 5.69
N TYR A 30 -9.89 6.22 4.59
CA TYR A 30 -10.06 5.62 3.26
C TYR A 30 -8.75 5.44 2.49
N GLY A 31 -7.75 6.29 2.72
CA GLY A 31 -6.58 6.38 1.82
C GLY A 31 -5.30 5.72 2.31
N GLY A 32 -5.04 5.71 3.62
CA GLY A 32 -3.80 5.25 4.22
C GLY A 32 -2.56 6.06 3.82
N HIS A 33 -1.40 5.61 4.30
CA HIS A 33 -0.09 6.20 4.02
C HIS A 33 0.43 5.80 2.64
N ILE A 34 0.11 4.59 2.18
CA ILE A 34 0.70 4.05 0.95
C ILE A 34 -0.42 3.66 -0.02
N GLY A 35 -0.33 4.21 -1.23
CA GLY A 35 -1.00 3.66 -2.41
C GLY A 35 0.05 3.09 -3.36
N TYR A 36 -0.20 1.91 -3.94
CA TYR A 36 0.72 1.30 -4.91
C TYR A 36 -0.04 0.71 -6.08
N SER A 37 0.63 0.59 -7.22
CA SER A 37 0.06 -0.09 -8.38
C SER A 37 1.16 -0.74 -9.21
N VAL A 38 0.84 -1.93 -9.73
CA VAL A 38 1.70 -2.68 -10.66
C VAL A 38 1.09 -2.61 -12.05
N ARG A 39 1.94 -2.33 -13.05
CA ARG A 39 1.63 -2.36 -14.48
C ARG A 39 0.87 -3.65 -14.80
N LYS A 40 -0.24 -3.54 -15.53
CA LYS A 40 -1.16 -4.68 -15.76
C LYS A 40 -0.47 -5.94 -16.31
N SER A 41 0.49 -5.81 -17.22
CA SER A 41 1.27 -6.91 -17.80
C SER A 41 2.31 -7.54 -16.84
N GLU A 42 2.57 -6.88 -15.72
CA GLU A 42 3.59 -7.27 -14.74
C GLU A 42 2.99 -7.80 -13.43
N ARG A 43 1.66 -7.85 -13.31
CA ARG A 43 0.96 -8.40 -12.14
C ARG A 43 1.25 -9.89 -11.96
N ASN A 44 1.04 -10.38 -10.74
CA ASN A 44 1.27 -11.79 -10.34
C ASN A 44 2.72 -12.28 -10.42
N LYS A 45 3.69 -11.37 -10.58
CA LYS A 45 5.14 -11.67 -10.57
C LYS A 45 5.83 -11.33 -9.24
N GLY A 46 5.06 -11.02 -8.21
CA GLY A 46 5.57 -10.64 -6.88
C GLY A 46 5.95 -9.16 -6.70
N TYR A 47 5.83 -8.32 -7.73
CA TYR A 47 6.27 -6.93 -7.65
C TYR A 47 5.56 -6.11 -6.57
N ALA A 48 4.24 -6.22 -6.40
CA ALA A 48 3.51 -5.47 -5.37
C ALA A 48 4.05 -5.75 -3.95
N LYS A 49 4.45 -6.99 -3.68
CA LYS A 49 5.04 -7.40 -2.40
C LYS A 49 6.40 -6.74 -2.19
N GLU A 50 7.25 -6.77 -3.21
CA GLU A 50 8.59 -6.18 -3.13
C GLU A 50 8.54 -4.64 -3.10
N GLU A 51 7.64 -4.03 -3.88
CA GLU A 51 7.31 -2.61 -3.85
C GLU A 51 6.93 -2.17 -2.44
N LEU A 52 5.94 -2.85 -1.83
CA LEU A 52 5.50 -2.52 -0.48
C LEU A 52 6.65 -2.69 0.52
N ARG A 53 7.39 -3.81 0.49
CA ARG A 53 8.53 -4.05 1.38
C ARG A 53 9.57 -2.92 1.35
N GLN A 54 9.94 -2.45 0.17
CA GLN A 54 10.90 -1.35 0.02
C GLN A 54 10.31 -0.02 0.50
N ALA A 55 9.03 0.22 0.27
CA ALA A 55 8.34 1.40 0.78
C ALA A 55 8.28 1.40 2.32
N LEU A 56 8.08 0.25 2.97
CA LEU A 56 8.15 0.14 4.44
C LEU A 56 9.51 0.57 4.98
N ILE A 57 10.59 0.08 4.36
CA ILE A 57 11.96 0.43 4.73
C ILE A 57 12.17 1.95 4.58
N TYR A 58 11.72 2.53 3.47
CA TYR A 58 11.80 3.99 3.27
C TYR A 58 11.01 4.76 4.34
N CYS A 59 9.79 4.33 4.66
CA CYS A 59 8.97 4.94 5.70
C CYS A 59 9.64 4.88 7.08
N LYS A 60 10.29 3.76 7.41
CA LYS A 60 11.02 3.58 8.66
C LYS A 60 12.29 4.42 8.70
N ASP A 61 13.19 4.20 7.76
CA ASP A 61 14.57 4.67 7.86
C ASP A 61 14.71 6.13 7.44
N ILE A 62 13.90 6.59 6.47
CA ILE A 62 14.01 7.94 5.91
C ILE A 62 12.95 8.87 6.51
N LEU A 63 11.70 8.40 6.62
CA LEU A 63 10.61 9.23 7.17
C LEU A 63 10.46 9.10 8.69
N GLN A 64 11.16 8.15 9.33
CA GLN A 64 11.12 7.93 10.78
C GLN A 64 9.69 7.72 11.32
N LEU A 65 8.85 7.06 10.52
CA LEU A 65 7.50 6.67 10.93
C LEU A 65 7.56 5.39 11.77
N SER A 66 6.76 5.33 12.84
CA SER A 66 6.68 4.16 13.73
C SER A 66 5.67 3.12 13.29
N ARG A 67 4.63 3.55 12.57
CA ARG A 67 3.58 2.68 12.02
C ARG A 67 2.98 3.30 10.78
N ILE A 68 2.39 2.47 9.93
CA ILE A 68 1.68 2.91 8.73
C ILE A 68 0.33 2.22 8.61
N LEU A 69 -0.60 2.94 8.00
CA LEU A 69 -1.92 2.46 7.61
C LEU A 69 -1.92 2.17 6.11
N LEU A 70 -2.37 0.99 5.72
CA LEU A 70 -2.79 0.70 4.36
C LEU A 70 -4.29 0.44 4.33
N THR A 71 -4.90 0.80 3.21
CA THR A 71 -6.31 0.54 2.95
C THR A 71 -6.46 -0.16 1.61
N CYS A 72 -7.49 -0.99 1.48
CA CYS A 72 -7.89 -1.56 0.19
C CYS A 72 -9.36 -1.95 0.21
N ASP A 73 -9.99 -2.00 -0.95
CA ASP A 73 -11.35 -2.52 -1.08
C ASP A 73 -11.42 -3.98 -0.60
N ASN A 74 -12.56 -4.35 -0.01
CA ASN A 74 -12.76 -5.68 0.58
C ASN A 74 -12.82 -6.81 -0.46
N ASP A 75 -13.00 -6.50 -1.74
CA ASP A 75 -12.92 -7.45 -2.85
C ASP A 75 -11.52 -7.51 -3.49
N ASN A 76 -10.60 -6.63 -3.07
CA ASN A 76 -9.23 -6.57 -3.59
C ASN A 76 -8.31 -7.57 -2.88
N LEU A 77 -8.58 -8.86 -3.09
CA LEU A 77 -7.85 -9.98 -2.50
C LEU A 77 -6.33 -9.94 -2.77
N ALA A 78 -5.91 -9.38 -3.91
CA ALA A 78 -4.50 -9.23 -4.25
C ALA A 78 -3.78 -8.26 -3.30
N SER A 79 -4.41 -7.13 -3.00
CA SER A 79 -3.86 -6.13 -2.08
C SER A 79 -3.90 -6.65 -0.64
N GLN A 80 -5.00 -7.29 -0.22
CA GLN A 80 -5.10 -7.93 1.09
C GLN A 80 -3.95 -8.91 1.34
N LYS A 81 -3.73 -9.86 0.42
CA LYS A 81 -2.63 -10.83 0.52
C LYS A 81 -1.27 -10.14 0.58
N THR A 82 -1.08 -9.07 -0.19
CA THR A 82 0.16 -8.30 -0.22
C THR A 82 0.42 -7.65 1.14
N ILE A 83 -0.57 -6.92 1.67
CA ILE A 83 -0.52 -6.23 2.97
C ILE A 83 -0.27 -7.22 4.11
N LEU A 84 -1.06 -8.30 4.18
CA LEU A 84 -0.91 -9.34 5.20
C LEU A 84 0.48 -10.00 5.14
N SER A 85 1.02 -10.24 3.94
CA SER A 85 2.37 -10.81 3.77
C SER A 85 3.50 -9.90 4.26
N GLN A 86 3.22 -8.62 4.48
CA GLN A 86 4.15 -7.63 5.01
C GLN A 86 3.87 -7.30 6.50
N GLY A 87 3.07 -8.12 7.19
CA GLY A 87 2.78 -7.95 8.61
C GLY A 87 1.59 -7.04 8.90
N GLY A 88 0.77 -6.72 7.89
CA GLY A 88 -0.47 -5.97 8.09
C GLY A 88 -1.41 -6.67 9.06
N LYS A 89 -1.87 -5.92 10.06
CA LYS A 89 -2.90 -6.34 11.02
C LYS A 89 -4.19 -5.61 10.69
N LYS A 90 -5.24 -6.36 10.35
CA LYS A 90 -6.56 -5.77 10.08
C LYS A 90 -7.06 -5.06 11.33
N GLU A 91 -7.41 -3.79 11.20
CA GLU A 91 -8.00 -2.98 12.26
C GLU A 91 -9.52 -3.10 12.23
N ASN A 92 -10.12 -2.71 11.10
CA ASN A 92 -11.56 -2.68 10.89
C ASN A 92 -11.90 -2.56 9.40
N GLU A 93 -13.20 -2.45 9.12
CA GLU A 93 -13.77 -2.14 7.81
C GLU A 93 -14.58 -0.86 7.91
N VAL A 94 -14.57 -0.05 6.84
CA VAL A 94 -15.30 1.22 6.75
C VAL A 94 -16.14 1.21 5.48
N LEU A 95 -17.44 1.44 5.62
CA LEU A 95 -18.36 1.61 4.49
C LEU A 95 -18.27 3.05 3.97
N ILE A 96 -17.90 3.19 2.69
CA ILE A 96 -18.04 4.43 1.93
C ILE A 96 -19.47 4.44 1.36
N LYS A 97 -20.38 5.12 2.06
CA LYS A 97 -21.82 5.12 1.72
C LYS A 97 -22.09 5.58 0.29
N ASP A 98 -21.40 6.60 -0.17
CA ASP A 98 -21.63 7.21 -1.49
C ASP A 98 -21.16 6.31 -2.65
N GLU A 99 -20.18 5.44 -2.39
CA GLU A 99 -19.61 4.53 -3.40
C GLU A 99 -20.12 3.08 -3.25
N ASN A 100 -20.90 2.82 -2.20
CA ASN A 100 -21.31 1.48 -1.78
C ASN A 100 -20.14 0.48 -1.74
N CYS A 101 -18.97 0.98 -1.30
CA CYS A 101 -17.72 0.22 -1.23
C CYS A 101 -17.32 0.04 0.24
N VAL A 102 -16.82 -1.14 0.58
CA VAL A 102 -16.24 -1.42 1.90
C VAL A 102 -14.73 -1.42 1.77
N VAL A 103 -14.08 -0.54 2.52
CA VAL A 103 -12.63 -0.44 2.61
C VAL A 103 -12.14 -1.11 3.88
N GLU A 104 -11.20 -2.02 3.73
CA GLU A 104 -10.49 -2.64 4.85
C GLU A 104 -9.27 -1.80 5.23
N ARG A 105 -9.00 -1.72 6.54
CA ARG A 105 -7.90 -0.95 7.11
C ARG A 105 -6.90 -1.85 7.81
N TYR A 106 -5.62 -1.63 7.56
CA TYR A 106 -4.52 -2.45 8.07
C TYR A 106 -3.38 -1.62 8.62
N TRP A 107 -2.97 -1.87 9.87
CA TRP A 107 -1.75 -1.27 10.44
C TRP A 107 -0.55 -2.19 10.27
N ILE A 108 0.61 -1.61 9.93
CA ILE A 108 1.93 -2.25 9.98
C ILE A 108 2.80 -1.44 10.93
N ASP A 109 3.33 -2.10 11.95
CA ASP A 109 4.37 -1.55 12.84
C ASP A 109 5.73 -1.66 12.12
N LEU A 110 6.52 -0.58 12.10
CA LEU A 110 7.75 -0.47 11.29
C LEU A 110 9.03 -0.82 12.05
#